data_AF-A0A1F5V4N6-F1
#
_entry.id   AF-A0A1F5V4N6-F1
#
_cell.length_a   1.000
_cell.length_b   1.000
_cell.length_c   1.000
_cell.angle_alpha   90.00
_cell.angle_beta   90.00
_cell.angle_gamma   90.00
#
_symmetry.space_group_name_H-M   'P 1'
#
loop_
_entity.id
_entity.type
_entity.pdbx_description
1 polymer ?
#
loop_
_entity_poly.entity_id
_entity_poly.type
_entity_poly.pdbx_seq_one_letter_code
_entity_poly.pdbx_strand_id
1 'polypeptide(L)'
;MIIECPQCSKKAKLNEELYLDKILRIRCRSCFHIWLLDLAQEDGKIIATPKEDTLLTVEPVALSAEVLEAQRIARLIISEIKLYNQELFHRLKRKDELLASLKEDLTLGRQHYNQRISPKLPASPDYFQEAVKTILLADKE
;
A
#
# COMPACT_ATOMS: atom_id res chain seq x y z
N MET A 1 -14.75 -31.66 4.62
CA MET A 1 -13.65 -31.61 3.62
C MET A 1 -12.25 -31.41 4.25
N ILE A 2 -11.18 -31.82 3.57
CA ILE A 2 -9.77 -31.49 3.93
C ILE A 2 -9.28 -30.46 2.92
N ILE A 3 -8.66 -29.38 3.40
CA ILE A 3 -8.11 -28.30 2.58
C ILE A 3 -6.59 -28.25 2.75
N GLU A 4 -5.88 -27.87 1.70
CA GLU A 4 -4.42 -27.84 1.65
C GLU A 4 -3.93 -26.40 1.61
N CYS A 5 -2.95 -26.05 2.44
CA CYS A 5 -2.34 -24.74 2.37
C CYS A 5 -1.47 -24.62 1.10
N PRO A 6 -1.69 -23.63 0.22
CA PRO A 6 -0.91 -23.48 -1.02
C PRO A 6 0.57 -23.12 -0.76
N GLN A 7 0.90 -22.63 0.43
CA GLN A 7 2.26 -22.20 0.77
C GLN A 7 3.11 -23.28 1.47
N CYS A 8 2.49 -24.22 2.19
CA CYS A 8 3.26 -25.21 2.99
C CYS A 8 2.70 -26.63 2.96
N SER A 9 1.73 -26.89 2.07
CA SER A 9 1.06 -28.19 1.87
C SER A 9 0.46 -28.81 3.12
N LYS A 10 0.23 -28.00 4.16
CA LYS A 10 -0.33 -28.51 5.43
C LYS A 10 -1.83 -28.66 5.30
N LYS A 11 -2.32 -29.82 5.70
CA LYS A 11 -3.72 -30.21 5.63
C LYS A 11 -4.49 -29.66 6.83
N ALA A 12 -5.60 -28.98 6.58
CA ALA A 12 -6.53 -28.52 7.61
C ALA A 12 -7.91 -29.16 7.37
N LYS A 13 -8.57 -29.59 8.45
CA LYS A 13 -9.92 -30.19 8.38
C LYS A 13 -10.96 -29.08 8.52
N LEU A 14 -11.89 -29.01 7.57
CA LEU A 14 -12.99 -28.06 7.59
C LEU A 14 -14.33 -28.81 7.61
N ASN A 15 -15.24 -28.37 8.48
CA ASN A 15 -16.60 -28.89 8.57
C ASN A 15 -17.46 -28.22 7.50
N GLU A 16 -17.99 -29.02 6.59
CA GLU A 16 -18.66 -28.60 5.36
C GLU A 16 -20.01 -27.91 5.61
N GLU A 17 -20.77 -28.40 6.59
CA GLU A 17 -22.12 -27.95 6.92
C GLU A 17 -22.21 -26.49 7.41
N LEU A 18 -21.09 -25.92 7.87
CA LEU A 18 -21.07 -24.57 8.44
C LEU A 18 -20.78 -23.47 7.40
N TYR A 19 -20.39 -23.83 6.17
CA TYR A 19 -19.79 -22.88 5.23
C TYR A 19 -20.27 -22.97 3.77
N LEU A 20 -21.44 -23.58 3.52
CA LEU A 20 -22.11 -23.45 2.22
C LEU A 20 -22.33 -21.95 1.89
N ASP A 21 -22.05 -21.57 0.65
CA ASP A 21 -22.32 -20.22 0.08
C ASP A 21 -21.47 -19.08 0.67
N LYS A 22 -20.30 -19.38 1.27
CA LYS A 22 -19.44 -18.35 1.88
C LYS A 22 -17.99 -18.44 1.41
N ILE A 23 -17.44 -17.26 1.10
CA ILE A 23 -16.00 -17.06 0.91
C ILE A 23 -15.32 -17.17 2.27
N LEU A 24 -14.51 -18.21 2.45
CA LEU A 24 -13.77 -18.47 3.67
C LEU A 24 -12.38 -17.87 3.62
N ARG A 25 -12.09 -16.97 4.56
CA ARG A 25 -10.72 -16.46 4.78
C ARG A 25 -9.98 -17.37 5.77
N ILE A 26 -9.10 -18.21 5.26
CA ILE A 26 -8.43 -19.26 6.03
C ILE A 26 -6.99 -18.85 6.32
N ARG A 27 -6.58 -18.91 7.60
CA ARG A 27 -5.20 -18.68 8.02
C ARG A 27 -4.53 -20.00 8.37
N CYS A 28 -3.42 -20.31 7.72
CA CYS A 28 -2.64 -21.51 8.04
C CYS A 28 -2.03 -21.41 9.44
N ARG A 29 -2.18 -22.45 10.27
CA ARG A 29 -1.54 -22.53 11.61
C ARG A 29 -0.02 -22.71 11.53
N SER A 30 0.53 -23.08 10.38
CA SER A 30 1.94 -23.48 10.24
C SER A 30 2.83 -22.46 9.53
N CYS A 31 2.32 -21.76 8.53
CA CYS A 31 3.06 -20.75 7.77
C CYS A 31 2.38 -19.37 7.82
N PHE A 32 1.28 -19.25 8.57
CA PHE A 32 0.46 -18.03 8.68
C PHE A 32 -0.08 -17.46 7.36
N HIS A 33 0.06 -18.18 6.24
CA HIS A 33 -0.54 -17.81 4.95
C HIS A 33 -2.05 -17.65 5.07
N ILE A 34 -2.59 -16.60 4.46
CA ILE A 34 -4.01 -16.33 4.43
C ILE A 34 -4.50 -16.43 2.99
N TRP A 35 -5.45 -17.32 2.72
CA TRP A 35 -6.06 -17.46 1.40
C TRP A 35 -7.59 -17.51 1.50
N LEU A 36 -8.24 -17.26 0.37
CA LEU A 36 -9.69 -17.33 0.22
C LEU A 36 -10.05 -18.67 -0.42
N LEU A 37 -11.01 -19.36 0.18
CA LEU A 37 -11.61 -20.57 -0.36
C LEU A 37 -13.07 -20.30 -0.67
N ASP A 38 -13.46 -20.46 -1.92
CA ASP A 38 -14.84 -20.38 -2.36
C ASP A 38 -15.41 -21.80 -2.46
N LEU A 39 -16.53 -22.05 -1.77
CA LEU A 39 -17.24 -23.33 -1.75
C LEU A 39 -18.60 -23.21 -2.41
N ALA A 40 -18.68 -22.54 -3.56
CA ALA A 40 -19.87 -22.54 -4.40
C ALA A 40 -19.98 -23.87 -5.18
N GLN A 41 -21.15 -24.52 -5.12
CA GLN A 41 -21.46 -25.67 -5.99
C GLN A 41 -21.93 -25.20 -7.38
N GLU A 42 -21.67 -26.05 -8.36
CA GLU A 42 -21.41 -25.77 -9.77
C GLU A 42 -22.66 -25.58 -10.66
N ASP A 43 -22.61 -24.60 -11.56
CA ASP A 43 -23.04 -24.77 -12.94
C ASP A 43 -21.92 -24.20 -13.83
N GLY A 44 -21.25 -25.09 -14.55
CA GLY A 44 -19.96 -24.84 -15.19
C GLY A 44 -19.97 -23.73 -16.23
N LYS A 45 -19.19 -22.67 -15.98
CA LYS A 45 -18.47 -21.93 -17.02
C LYS A 45 -17.36 -21.08 -16.41
N ILE A 46 -16.14 -21.62 -16.38
CA ILE A 46 -14.95 -20.80 -16.17
C ILE A 46 -14.64 -20.11 -17.49
N ILE A 47 -15.25 -18.94 -17.72
CA ILE A 47 -14.75 -17.97 -18.71
C ILE A 47 -13.75 -17.08 -17.97
N ALA A 48 -12.50 -17.54 -17.92
CA ALA A 48 -11.37 -16.64 -17.76
C ALA A 48 -10.70 -16.53 -19.13
N THR A 49 -11.31 -15.76 -20.03
CA THR A 49 -10.57 -15.16 -21.12
C THR A 49 -10.51 -13.65 -20.92
N PRO A 50 -9.29 -13.07 -20.91
CA PRO A 50 -9.10 -11.63 -20.93
C PRO A 50 -9.52 -11.11 -22.31
N LYS A 51 -10.43 -10.15 -22.35
CA LYS A 51 -10.67 -9.31 -23.53
C LYS A 51 -10.30 -7.89 -23.11
N GLU A 52 -9.12 -7.42 -23.51
CA GLU A 52 -8.84 -6.68 -24.75
C GLU A 52 -9.36 -5.24 -24.71
N ASP A 53 -8.37 -4.34 -24.75
CA ASP A 53 -8.38 -3.06 -25.46
C ASP A 53 -9.72 -2.29 -25.47
N THR A 54 -9.87 -1.40 -24.49
CA THR A 54 -10.78 -0.25 -24.63
C THR A 54 -10.11 0.95 -23.99
N LEU A 55 -9.59 1.82 -24.86
CA LEU A 55 -9.16 3.18 -24.56
C LEU A 55 -10.22 3.91 -23.71
N LEU A 56 -9.73 4.75 -22.81
CA LEU A 56 -10.48 5.72 -21.98
C LEU A 56 -11.35 5.07 -20.88
N THR A 57 -10.69 4.49 -19.89
CA THR A 57 -11.30 4.41 -18.56
C THR A 57 -10.30 4.97 -17.57
N VAL A 58 -10.69 6.05 -16.89
CA VAL A 58 -10.12 6.40 -15.58
C VAL A 58 -10.38 5.20 -14.68
N GLU A 59 -9.38 4.34 -14.59
CA GLU A 59 -9.44 3.12 -13.82
C GLU A 59 -9.66 3.51 -12.34
N PRO A 60 -10.67 2.96 -11.64
CA PRO A 60 -10.76 3.12 -10.20
C PRO A 60 -9.49 2.50 -9.61
N VAL A 61 -8.65 3.36 -9.04
CA VAL A 61 -7.31 3.10 -8.50
C VAL A 61 -7.32 1.85 -7.62
N ALA A 62 -7.07 0.70 -8.24
CA ALA A 62 -6.53 -0.46 -7.57
C ALA A 62 -5.13 -0.02 -7.13
N LEU A 63 -4.96 0.17 -5.83
CA LEU A 63 -3.75 0.65 -5.17
C LEU A 63 -2.56 -0.23 -5.59
N SER A 64 -1.88 0.12 -6.67
CA SER A 64 -0.84 -0.70 -7.26
C SER A 64 0.31 -0.85 -6.25
N ALA A 65 0.97 -2.00 -6.25
CA ALA A 65 2.06 -2.27 -5.31
C ALA A 65 3.16 -1.18 -5.36
N GLU A 66 3.39 -0.62 -6.56
CA GLU A 66 4.32 0.50 -6.79
C GLU A 66 3.86 1.79 -6.10
N VAL A 67 2.56 2.09 -6.12
CA VAL A 67 1.97 3.25 -5.43
C VAL A 67 2.09 3.10 -3.91
N LEU A 68 1.81 1.89 -3.38
CA LEU A 68 1.99 1.60 -1.96
C LEU A 68 3.43 1.76 -1.50
N GLU A 69 4.38 1.25 -2.29
CA GLU A 69 5.80 1.36 -1.99
C GLU A 69 6.26 2.83 -2.05
N ALA A 70 5.84 3.57 -3.08
CA ALA A 70 6.10 4.99 -3.21
C ALA A 70 5.56 5.79 -2.00
N GLN A 71 4.33 5.53 -1.55
CA GLN A 71 3.78 6.17 -0.35
C GLN A 71 4.58 5.82 0.90
N ARG A 72 4.97 4.55 1.05
CA ARG A 72 5.76 4.09 2.20
C ARG A 72 7.12 4.77 2.26
N ILE A 73 7.85 4.80 1.14
CA ILE A 73 9.17 5.42 1.05
C ILE A 73 9.08 6.92 1.34
N ALA A 74 8.08 7.61 0.76
CA ALA A 74 7.86 9.03 1.02
C ALA A 74 7.65 9.30 2.52
N ARG A 75 6.74 8.55 3.17
CA ARG A 75 6.49 8.71 4.62
C ARG A 75 7.72 8.43 5.46
N LEU A 76 8.52 7.43 5.10
CA LEU A 76 9.75 7.09 5.80
C LEU A 76 10.73 8.26 5.75
N ILE A 77 11.05 8.77 4.55
CA ILE A 77 11.99 9.87 4.35
C ILE A 77 11.53 11.12 5.10
N ILE A 78 10.26 11.50 4.99
CA ILE A 78 9.75 12.69 5.69
C ILE A 78 9.77 12.50 7.21
N SER A 79 9.52 11.30 7.71
CA SER A 79 9.63 10.99 9.15
C SER A 79 11.07 11.11 9.66
N GLU A 80 12.05 10.66 8.87
CA GLU A 80 13.47 10.86 9.19
C GLU A 80 13.85 12.34 9.20
N ILE A 81 13.45 13.11 8.18
CA ILE A 81 13.70 14.56 8.12
C ILE A 81 13.11 15.24 9.36
N LYS A 82 11.89 14.87 9.77
CA LYS A 82 11.26 15.39 11.01
C LYS A 82 12.05 15.01 12.25
N LEU A 83 12.53 13.77 12.33
CA LEU A 83 13.29 13.25 13.47
C LEU A 83 14.64 13.97 13.63
N TYR A 84 15.36 14.22 12.54
CA TYR A 84 16.62 14.95 12.58
C TYR A 84 16.43 16.43 12.91
N ASN A 85 15.31 17.02 12.49
CA ASN A 85 15.02 18.43 12.67
C ASN A 85 14.01 18.72 13.79
N GLN A 86 13.94 17.87 14.82
CA GLN A 86 12.96 18.03 15.92
C GLN A 86 13.06 19.39 16.60
N GLU A 87 14.27 19.88 16.85
CA GLU A 87 14.47 21.18 17.50
C GLU A 87 13.89 22.34 16.68
N LEU A 88 14.14 22.34 15.37
CA LEU A 88 13.56 23.32 14.44
C LEU A 88 12.03 23.17 14.36
N PHE A 89 11.55 21.93 14.33
CA PHE A 89 10.12 21.62 14.30
C PHE A 89 9.39 22.16 15.54
N HIS A 90 9.99 22.06 16.73
CA HIS A 90 9.42 22.61 17.95
C HIS A 90 9.54 24.14 18.06
N ARG A 91 10.67 24.70 17.60
CA ARG A 91 10.92 26.15 17.64
C ARG A 91 10.02 26.93 16.68
N LEU A 92 9.85 26.43 15.46
CA LEU A 92 9.12 27.11 14.40
C LEU A 92 7.62 26.81 14.51
N LYS A 93 6.81 27.86 14.66
CA LYS A 93 5.35 27.74 14.75
C LYS A 93 4.67 27.88 13.38
N ARG A 94 5.23 28.72 12.50
CA ARG A 94 4.68 28.97 11.17
C ARG A 94 5.13 27.91 10.16
N LYS A 95 4.20 27.48 9.31
CA LYS A 95 4.43 26.51 8.24
C LYS A 95 5.49 27.00 7.24
N ASP A 96 5.38 28.26 6.82
CA ASP A 96 6.28 28.85 5.83
C ASP A 96 7.72 28.92 6.31
N GLU A 97 7.95 29.26 7.58
CA GLU A 97 9.29 29.30 8.16
C GLU A 97 9.90 27.91 8.26
N LEU A 98 9.10 26.92 8.67
CA LEU A 98 9.54 25.54 8.75
C LEU A 98 9.92 24.98 7.37
N LEU A 99 9.09 25.23 6.36
CA LEU A 99 9.36 24.79 4.99
C LEU A 99 10.59 25.50 4.39
N ALA A 100 10.79 26.78 4.71
CA ALA A 100 11.96 27.51 4.27
C ALA A 100 13.25 26.94 4.88
N SER A 101 13.25 26.63 6.18
CA SER A 101 14.40 26.03 6.86
C SER A 101 14.67 24.59 6.42
N LEU A 102 13.62 23.80 6.14
CA LEU A 102 13.76 22.40 5.70
C LEU A 102 13.95 22.25 4.17
N LYS A 103 14.10 23.36 3.44
CA LYS A 103 14.14 23.32 1.97
C LYS A 103 15.25 22.41 1.43
N GLU A 104 16.43 22.46 2.03
CA GLU A 104 17.58 21.65 1.63
C GLU A 104 17.34 20.16 1.92
N ASP A 105 16.90 19.83 3.14
CA ASP A 105 16.56 18.46 3.53
C ASP A 105 15.45 17.86 2.66
N LEU A 106 14.41 18.64 2.35
CA LEU A 106 13.31 18.22 1.48
C LEU A 106 13.79 18.00 0.04
N THR A 107 14.74 18.81 -0.44
CA THR A 107 15.32 18.64 -1.78
C THR A 107 16.15 17.36 -1.86
N LEU A 108 17.03 17.13 -0.89
CA LEU A 108 17.81 15.89 -0.79
C LEU A 108 16.89 14.67 -0.62
N GLY A 109 15.91 14.77 0.27
CA GLY A 109 14.90 13.74 0.49
C GLY A 109 14.13 13.40 -0.80
N ARG A 110 13.80 14.41 -1.62
CA ARG A 110 13.15 14.22 -2.91
C ARG A 110 14.04 13.49 -3.92
N GLN A 111 15.34 13.80 -3.94
CA GLN A 111 16.30 13.08 -4.77
C GLN A 111 16.41 11.61 -4.35
N HIS A 112 16.55 11.34 -3.05
CA HIS A 112 16.59 9.98 -2.51
C HIS A 112 15.30 9.20 -2.78
N TYR A 113 14.15 9.88 -2.69
CA TYR A 113 12.86 9.32 -3.04
C TYR A 113 12.82 8.89 -4.51
N ASN A 114 13.17 9.79 -5.43
CA ASN A 114 13.15 9.54 -6.87
C ASN A 114 14.09 8.40 -7.29
N GLN A 115 15.19 8.18 -6.56
CA GLN A 115 16.13 7.08 -6.82
C GLN A 115 15.59 5.70 -6.43
N ARG A 116 14.63 5.64 -5.50
CA ARG A 116 14.08 4.36 -4.97
C ARG A 116 12.75 3.96 -5.60
N ILE A 117 12.02 4.90 -6.19
CA ILE A 117 10.75 4.61 -6.86
C ILE A 117 10.95 4.13 -8.29
N SER A 118 10.01 3.32 -8.77
CA SER A 118 9.96 2.84 -10.15
C SER A 118 9.64 4.01 -11.10
N PRO A 119 10.33 4.15 -12.25
CA PRO A 119 10.04 5.19 -13.24
C PRO A 119 8.69 4.99 -13.95
N LYS A 120 8.03 3.83 -13.74
CA LYS A 120 6.70 3.52 -14.28
C LYS A 120 5.57 4.16 -13.46
N LEU A 121 5.89 4.76 -12.31
CA LEU A 121 4.92 5.40 -11.45
C LEU A 121 4.27 6.60 -12.17
N PRO A 122 2.95 6.79 -12.09
CA PRO A 122 2.31 7.98 -12.63
C PRO A 122 2.89 9.24 -12.00
N ALA A 123 3.08 10.29 -12.81
CA ALA A 123 3.66 11.56 -12.36
C ALA A 123 2.77 12.32 -11.35
N SER A 124 1.50 11.94 -11.23
CA SER A 124 0.53 12.51 -10.30
C SER A 124 -0.37 11.40 -9.78
N PRO A 125 -0.71 11.37 -8.49
CA PRO A 125 -0.40 12.37 -7.44
C PRO A 125 1.03 12.31 -6.90
N ASP A 126 1.56 13.45 -6.44
CA ASP A 126 2.88 13.55 -5.82
C ASP A 126 2.85 13.08 -4.35
N TYR A 127 3.13 11.79 -4.15
CA TYR A 127 3.10 11.15 -2.82
C TYR A 127 4.13 11.76 -1.85
N PHE A 128 5.21 12.35 -2.35
CA PHE A 128 6.21 13.01 -1.52
C PHE A 128 5.64 14.29 -0.91
N GLN A 129 5.01 15.13 -1.72
CA GLN A 129 4.33 16.35 -1.26
C GLN A 129 3.17 16.04 -0.32
N GLU A 130 2.43 14.96 -0.58
CA GLU A 130 1.39 14.51 0.34
C GLU A 130 1.97 14.13 1.71
N ALA A 131 3.06 13.34 1.74
CA ALA A 131 3.75 12.98 2.98
C ALA A 131 4.26 14.22 3.74
N VAL A 132 4.81 15.22 3.05
CA VAL A 132 5.20 16.51 3.65
C VAL A 132 4.02 17.16 4.36
N LYS A 133 2.88 17.29 3.67
CA LYS A 133 1.67 17.89 4.26
C LYS A 133 1.16 17.09 5.46
N THR A 134 1.07 15.77 5.34
CA THR A 134 0.52 14.91 6.38
C THR A 134 1.44 14.75 7.59
N ILE A 135 2.76 14.82 7.44
CA ILE A 135 3.69 14.55 8.56
C ILE A 135 4.28 15.83 9.16
N LEU A 136 4.64 16.80 8.32
CA LEU A 136 5.25 18.05 8.77
C LEU A 136 4.19 19.13 9.04
N LEU A 137 3.14 19.21 8.24
CA LEU A 137 2.15 20.29 8.36
C LEU A 137 0.90 19.90 9.14
N ALA A 138 0.64 18.63 9.40
CA ALA A 138 -0.57 18.20 10.11
C ALA A 138 -0.63 18.64 11.58
N ASP A 139 0.51 18.85 12.22
CA ASP A 139 0.62 19.30 13.62
C ASP A 139 0.64 20.83 13.76
N LYS A 140 0.76 21.54 12.63
CA LYS A 140 0.83 22.99 12.59
C LYS A 140 -0.52 23.50 12.07
N GLU A 141 -1.21 24.35 12.81
CA GLU A 141 -2.41 25.05 12.33
C GLU A 141 -2.05 26.44 11.81
#